data_AF-A0A1G5JS69-F1
#
_entry.id   AF-A0A1G5JS69-F1
#
_cell.length_a   1.000
_cell.length_b   1.000
_cell.length_c   1.000
_cell.angle_alpha   90.00
_cell.angle_beta   90.00
_cell.angle_gamma   90.00
#
_symmetry.space_group_name_H-M   'P 1'
#
loop_
_entity.id
_entity.type
_entity.pdbx_description
1 polymer ?
#
loop_
_entity_poly.entity_id
_entity_poly.type
_entity_poly.pdbx_seq_one_letter_code
_entity_poly.pdbx_strand_id
1 'polypeptide(L)'
;MTTSPGMFEGSEISELCDSIKDIHRLLKSVGAFHAELDEAEAPGGNGLQIDFKKWGIRTITEDLLARQYAKIDRMAAIYKKEQEKMRGR
;
A
#
# COMPACT_ATOMS: atom_id res chain seq x y z
N MET A 1 39.63 -0.69 12.76
CA MET A 1 38.58 -0.17 11.86
C MET A 1 37.52 -1.25 11.73
N THR A 2 36.45 -1.15 12.52
CA THR A 2 35.33 -2.10 12.50
C THR A 2 34.45 -1.75 11.30
N THR A 3 34.56 -2.52 10.22
CA THR A 3 33.57 -2.51 9.14
C THR A 3 32.26 -3.02 9.70
N SER A 4 31.36 -2.12 10.11
CA SER A 4 29.95 -2.47 10.27
C SER A 4 29.51 -3.16 8.98
N PRO A 5 28.90 -4.36 9.03
CA PRO A 5 28.29 -4.94 7.85
C PRO A 5 27.24 -3.93 7.40
N GLY A 6 27.47 -3.26 6.27
CA GLY A 6 26.51 -2.33 5.69
C GLY A 6 25.23 -3.12 5.45
N MET A 7 24.27 -2.94 6.35
CA MET A 7 23.07 -3.78 6.44
C MET A 7 22.13 -3.55 5.25
N PHE A 8 22.36 -2.47 4.50
CA PHE A 8 21.70 -2.04 3.26
C PHE A 8 22.61 -1.06 2.53
N GLU A 9 22.56 -1.02 1.20
CA GLU A 9 23.01 0.18 0.48
C GLU A 9 22.01 1.30 0.78
N GLY A 10 22.46 2.52 1.10
CA GLY A 10 21.57 3.61 1.57
C GLY A 10 20.39 3.94 0.64
N SER A 11 20.49 3.57 -0.64
CA SER A 11 19.41 3.61 -1.64
C SER A 11 18.25 2.66 -1.32
N GLU A 12 18.52 1.46 -0.83
CA GLU A 12 17.52 0.42 -0.55
C GLU A 12 16.63 0.80 0.65
N ILE A 13 17.19 1.47 1.66
CA ILE A 13 16.41 2.02 2.80
C ILE A 13 15.50 3.16 2.32
N SER A 14 15.95 3.99 1.39
CA SER A 14 15.13 5.06 0.82
C SER A 14 13.96 4.49 0.02
N GLU A 15 14.22 3.50 -0.84
CA GLU A 15 13.17 2.80 -1.60
C GLU A 15 12.14 2.13 -0.68
N LEU A 16 12.59 1.55 0.43
CA LEU A 16 11.72 0.98 1.45
C LEU A 16 10.84 2.05 2.12
N CYS A 17 11.45 3.16 2.55
CA CYS A 17 10.73 4.27 3.18
C CYS A 17 9.70 4.89 2.24
N ASP A 18 10.03 5.06 0.96
CA ASP A 18 9.13 5.64 -0.02
C ASP A 18 7.98 4.67 -0.37
N SER A 19 8.25 3.37 -0.42
CA SER A 19 7.21 2.34 -0.56
C SER A 19 6.22 2.36 0.63
N ILE A 20 6.71 2.52 1.86
CA ILE A 20 5.86 2.63 3.07
C ILE A 20 5.02 3.91 3.03
N LYS A 21 5.60 5.06 2.64
CA LYS A 21 4.85 6.33 2.52
C LYS A 21 3.75 6.25 1.48
N ASP A 22 4.03 5.60 0.36
CA ASP A 22 3.04 5.39 -0.70
C ASP A 22 1.89 4.49 -0.23
N ILE A 23 2.21 3.41 0.49
CA ILE A 23 1.20 2.53 1.10
C ILE A 23 0.31 3.33 2.07
N HIS A 24 0.92 4.13 2.93
CA HIS A 24 0.18 4.96 3.89
C HIS A 24 -0.75 5.98 3.20
N ARG A 25 -0.26 6.68 2.17
CA ARG A 25 -1.07 7.63 1.39
C ARG A 25 -2.28 6.96 0.76
N LEU A 26 -2.07 5.77 0.19
CA LEU A 26 -3.13 5.05 -0.49
C LEU A 26 -4.21 4.56 0.48
N LEU A 27 -3.83 4.05 1.66
CA LEU A 27 -4.79 3.69 2.72
C LEU A 27 -5.62 4.91 3.18
N LYS A 28 -4.97 6.07 3.31
CA LYS A 28 -5.65 7.32 3.65
C LYS A 28 -6.66 7.74 2.59
N SER A 29 -6.31 7.63 1.31
CA SER A 29 -7.23 7.90 0.20
C SER A 29 -8.45 6.97 0.22
N VAL A 30 -8.25 5.66 0.46
CA VAL A 30 -9.37 4.71 0.59
C VAL A 30 -10.30 5.09 1.75
N GLY A 31 -9.75 5.44 2.91
CA GLY A 31 -10.54 5.88 4.06
C GLY A 31 -11.35 7.16 3.79
N ALA A 32 -10.77 8.13 3.07
CA ALA A 32 -11.47 9.35 2.68
C ALA A 32 -12.64 9.07 1.72
N PHE A 33 -12.43 8.22 0.71
CA PHE A 33 -13.49 7.81 -0.21
C PHE A 33 -14.64 7.09 0.50
N HIS A 34 -14.35 6.26 1.50
CA HIS A 34 -15.38 5.60 2.28
C HIS A 34 -16.22 6.59 3.09
N ALA A 35 -15.57 7.57 3.74
CA ALA A 35 -16.27 8.61 4.51
C ALA A 35 -17.19 9.47 3.64
N GLU A 36 -16.72 9.88 2.44
CA GLU A 36 -17.54 10.59 1.46
C GLU A 36 -18.77 9.77 1.01
N LEU A 37 -18.66 8.44 1.03
CA LEU A 37 -19.76 7.55 0.68
C LEU A 37 -20.83 7.51 1.76
N ASP A 38 -20.41 7.37 3.02
CA ASP A 38 -21.31 7.33 4.18
C ASP A 38 -22.07 8.66 4.31
N GLU A 39 -21.42 9.80 4.01
CA GLU A 39 -22.09 11.11 3.98
C GLU A 39 -23.05 11.30 2.80
N ALA A 40 -22.87 10.55 1.71
CA ALA A 40 -23.72 10.62 0.52
C ALA A 40 -25.01 9.79 0.61
N GLU A 41 -25.21 9.02 1.69
CA GLU A 41 -26.47 8.34 2.02
C GLU A 41 -27.51 9.36 2.54
N ALA A 42 -27.94 10.29 1.69
CA ALA A 42 -29.05 11.18 2.00
C ALA A 42 -30.39 10.41 2.01
N PRO A 43 -31.30 10.66 2.97
CA PRO A 43 -32.61 9.99 3.00
C PRO A 43 -33.45 10.46 1.81
N GLY A 44 -33.63 9.57 0.82
CA GLY A 44 -34.38 9.84 -0.42
C GLY A 44 -33.63 9.59 -1.73
N GLY A 45 -32.36 9.15 -1.67
CA GLY A 45 -31.57 8.81 -2.86
C GLY A 45 -32.02 7.52 -3.56
N ASN A 46 -31.87 7.46 -4.89
CA ASN A 46 -32.14 6.25 -5.68
C ASN A 46 -31.15 5.14 -5.29
N GLY A 47 -31.64 3.98 -4.81
CA GLY A 47 -30.82 2.85 -4.38
C GLY A 47 -29.80 2.40 -5.43
N LEU A 48 -30.12 2.52 -6.72
CA LEU A 48 -29.20 2.19 -7.81
C LEU A 48 -27.95 3.09 -7.85
N GLN A 49 -28.09 4.36 -7.46
CA GLN A 49 -26.97 5.30 -7.42
C GLN A 49 -26.04 4.98 -6.25
N ILE A 50 -26.59 4.49 -5.14
CA ILE A 50 -25.82 4.03 -3.98
C ILE A 50 -25.05 2.77 -4.35
N ASP A 51 -25.69 1.80 -5.01
CA ASP A 51 -25.06 0.56 -5.45
C ASP A 51 -23.92 0.81 -6.45
N PHE A 52 -24.11 1.73 -7.40
CA PHE A 52 -23.06 2.09 -8.36
C PHE A 52 -21.85 2.74 -7.67
N LYS A 53 -22.08 3.60 -6.68
CA LYS A 53 -20.99 4.20 -5.90
C LYS A 53 -20.28 3.15 -5.03
N LYS A 54 -21.02 2.23 -4.38
CA LYS A 54 -20.46 1.10 -3.61
C LYS A 54 -19.60 0.20 -4.50
N TRP A 55 -20.07 -0.10 -5.71
CA TRP A 55 -19.31 -0.86 -6.71
C TRP A 55 -18.05 -0.12 -7.18
N GLY A 56 -18.16 1.18 -7.45
CA GLY A 56 -17.02 2.02 -7.84
C GLY A 56 -15.95 2.05 -6.74
N ILE A 57 -16.34 2.25 -5.48
CA ILE A 57 -15.42 2.19 -4.34
C ILE A 57 -14.76 0.82 -4.24
N ARG A 58 -15.55 -0.25 -4.25
CA ARG A 58 -15.01 -1.61 -4.16
C ARG A 58 -13.95 -1.86 -5.25
N THR A 59 -14.24 -1.48 -6.48
CA THR A 59 -13.32 -1.66 -7.62
C THR A 59 -12.04 -0.85 -7.43
N ILE A 60 -12.15 0.41 -7.01
CA ILE A 60 -11.00 1.25 -6.72
C ILE A 60 -10.18 0.67 -5.55
N THR A 61 -10.84 0.24 -4.47
CA THR A 61 -10.18 -0.36 -3.32
C THR A 61 -9.45 -1.66 -3.70
N GLU A 62 -10.05 -2.52 -4.52
CA GLU A 62 -9.44 -3.76 -5.02
C GLU A 62 -8.20 -3.47 -5.88
N ASP A 63 -8.27 -2.52 -6.82
CA ASP A 63 -7.10 -2.10 -7.62
C ASP A 63 -5.99 -1.52 -6.74
N LEU A 64 -6.35 -0.65 -5.80
CA LEU A 64 -5.40 -0.04 -4.89
C LEU A 64 -4.74 -1.08 -3.96
N LEU A 65 -5.49 -2.07 -3.45
CA LEU A 65 -4.97 -3.19 -2.68
C LEU A 65 -4.01 -4.05 -3.51
N ALA A 66 -4.36 -4.38 -4.75
CA ALA A 66 -3.49 -5.15 -5.63
C ALA A 66 -2.13 -4.46 -5.84
N ARG A 67 -2.15 -3.13 -6.04
CA ARG A 67 -0.92 -2.33 -6.12
C ARG A 67 -0.12 -2.34 -4.81
N GLN A 68 -0.80 -2.35 -3.66
CA GLN A 68 -0.11 -2.48 -2.37
C GLN A 68 0.57 -3.84 -2.22
N TYR A 69 -0.13 -4.93 -2.50
CA TYR A 69 0.44 -6.28 -2.41
C TYR A 69 1.67 -6.42 -3.31
N ALA A 70 1.61 -5.92 -4.55
CA ALA A 70 2.77 -5.94 -5.44
C ALA A 70 3.99 -5.18 -4.86
N LYS A 71 3.77 -4.06 -4.17
CA LYS A 71 4.85 -3.32 -3.49
C LYS A 71 5.40 -4.10 -2.29
N ILE A 72 4.52 -4.69 -1.47
CA ILE A 72 4.91 -5.51 -0.31
C ILE A 72 5.72 -6.73 -0.76
N ASP A 73 5.28 -7.41 -1.81
CA ASP A 73 5.98 -8.58 -2.36
C ASP A 73 7.39 -8.21 -2.86
N ARG A 74 7.53 -7.06 -3.53
CA ARG A 74 8.84 -6.53 -3.92
C ARG A 74 9.72 -6.27 -2.70
N MET A 75 9.19 -5.65 -1.64
CA MET A 75 9.93 -5.41 -0.40
C MET A 75 10.37 -6.71 0.28
N ALA A 76 9.48 -7.70 0.34
CA ALA A 76 9.77 -9.02 0.91
C ALA A 76 10.87 -9.73 0.11
N ALA A 77 10.84 -9.63 -1.22
CA ALA A 77 11.87 -10.19 -2.10
C ALA A 77 13.24 -9.55 -1.88
N ILE A 78 13.30 -8.21 -1.74
CA ILE A 78 14.53 -7.49 -1.41
C ILE A 78 15.07 -7.97 -0.06
N TYR A 79 14.24 -7.98 0.97
CA TYR A 79 14.64 -8.42 2.30
C TYR A 79 15.14 -9.86 2.32
N LYS A 80 14.46 -10.77 1.61
CA LYS A 80 14.87 -12.17 1.48
C LYS A 80 16.23 -12.30 0.79
N LYS A 81 16.46 -11.56 -0.29
CA LYS A 81 17.76 -11.55 -0.99
C LYS A 81 18.89 -11.07 -0.09
N GLU A 82 18.64 -10.05 0.74
CA GLU A 82 19.63 -9.60 1.72
C GLU A 82 19.90 -10.63 2.82
N GLN A 83 18.86 -11.29 3.33
CA GLN A 83 19.01 -12.38 4.30
C GLN A 83 19.85 -13.55 3.72
N GLU A 84 19.65 -13.90 2.44
CA GLU A 84 20.44 -14.92 1.76
C GLU A 84 21.93 -14.53 1.62
N LYS A 85 22.23 -13.27 1.27
CA LYS A 85 23.61 -12.76 1.22
C LYS A 85 24.31 -12.84 2.59
N MET A 86 23.57 -12.60 3.68
CA MET A 86 24.11 -12.66 5.04
C MET A 86 24.34 -14.09 5.54
N ARG A 87 23.55 -15.07 5.10
CA ARG A 87 23.71 -16.49 5.47
C ARG A 87 24.81 -17.21 4.67
N GLY A 88 25.20 -16.68 3.51
CA GLY A 88 26.29 -17.18 2.69
C GLY A 88 27.68 -16.68 3.08
N ARG A 89 27.78 -15.90 4.16
CA ARG A 89 29.01 -15.43 4.81
C ARG A 89 29.22 -16.17 6.12
#